data_AF-A0A976LF30-F1
#
_entry.id   AF-A0A976LF30-F1
#
_cell.length_a   1.000
_cell.length_b   1.000
_cell.length_c   1.000
_cell.angle_alpha   90.00
_cell.angle_beta   90.00
_cell.angle_gamma   90.00
#
_symmetry.space_group_name_H-M   'P 1'
#
loop_
_entity.id
_entity.type
_entity.pdbx_description
1 polymer ?
#
loop_
_entity_poly.entity_id
_entity_poly.type
_entity_poly.pdbx_seq_one_letter_code
_entity_poly.pdbx_strand_id
1 'polypeptide(L)' 'MLVQLTHMTPPYVPAFFMIANQAVPKGLLDTARGALRDGIEEARRQGNTHAAGEMAGLLATLGEFGET' A
#
# COMPACT_ATOMS: atom_id res chain seq x y z
N MET A 1 12.11 8.20 4.99
CA MET A 1 12.37 8.28 3.54
C MET A 1 11.17 7.86 2.70
N LEU A 2 10.63 6.64 2.81
CA LEU A 2 9.46 6.22 1.99
C LEU A 2 8.19 7.05 2.22
N VAL A 3 7.86 7.39 3.46
CA VAL A 3 6.75 8.30 3.78
C VAL A 3 6.85 9.64 3.06
N GLN A 4 8.05 10.17 2.80
CA GLN A 4 8.15 11.44 2.07
C GLN A 4 7.79 11.29 0.59
N LEU A 5 8.01 10.11 0.01
CA LEU A 5 7.68 9.82 -1.38
C LEU A 5 6.15 9.70 -1.59
N THR A 6 5.41 9.26 -0.56
CA THR A 6 3.93 9.21 -0.60
C THR A 6 3.29 10.60 -0.54
N HIS A 7 4.05 11.65 -0.25
CA HIS A 7 3.58 13.05 -0.21
C HIS A 7 4.11 13.91 -1.36
N MET A 8 4.78 13.33 -2.36
CA MET A 8 5.22 14.06 -3.56
C MET A 8 4.04 14.49 -4.44
N THR A 9 4.30 15.28 -5.47
CA THR A 9 3.29 15.72 -6.44
C THR A 9 3.72 15.37 -7.88
N PRO A 10 3.10 14.37 -8.54
CA PRO A 10 2.13 13.43 -7.95
C PRO A 10 2.79 12.50 -6.92
N PRO A 11 2.01 11.91 -5.99
CA PRO A 11 2.56 10.96 -5.03
C PRO A 11 3.20 9.76 -5.71
N TYR A 12 4.33 9.29 -5.18
CA TYR A 12 5.03 8.16 -5.76
C TYR A 12 4.33 6.84 -5.35
N VAL A 13 3.41 6.37 -6.19
CA VAL A 13 2.60 5.16 -5.99
C VAL A 13 3.40 3.94 -5.47
N PRO A 14 4.61 3.63 -5.99
CA PRO A 14 5.37 2.48 -5.50
C PRO A 14 5.77 2.57 -4.02
N ALA A 15 5.91 3.78 -3.45
CA ALA A 15 6.29 3.94 -2.06
C ALA A 15 5.27 3.35 -1.08
N PHE A 16 3.98 3.41 -1.41
CA PHE A 16 2.93 2.80 -0.59
C PHE A 16 3.10 1.28 -0.48
N PHE A 17 3.39 0.62 -1.61
CA PHE A 17 3.62 -0.82 -1.63
C PHE A 17 4.93 -1.20 -0.91
N MET A 18 5.98 -0.36 -1.04
CA MET A 18 7.24 -0.56 -0.32
C MET A 18 7.06 -0.42 1.20
N ILE A 19 6.26 0.55 1.66
CA ILE A 19 5.94 0.71 3.10
C ILE A 19 5.22 -0.55 3.60
N ALA A 20 4.23 -1.04 2.85
CA ALA A 20 3.50 -2.25 3.22
C ALA A 20 4.43 -3.48 3.31
N ASN A 21 5.25 -3.72 2.28
CA ASN A 21 6.21 -4.83 2.26
C ASN A 21 7.24 -4.76 3.39
N GLN A 22 7.60 -3.56 3.87
CA GLN A 22 8.49 -3.40 5.04
C GLN A 22 7.76 -3.58 6.38
N ALA A 23 6.47 -3.30 6.43
CA ALA A 23 5.64 -3.37 7.64
C ALA A 23 5.17 -4.81 7.93
N VAL A 24 4.80 -5.58 6.90
CA VAL A 24 4.33 -6.98 7.02
C VAL A 24 5.27 -7.88 7.84
N PRO A 25 6.57 -8.02 7.51
CA PRO A 25 7.47 -8.90 8.25
C PRO A 25 7.75 -8.40 9.68
N LYS A 26 7.40 -7.16 10.00
CA LYS A 26 7.53 -6.57 11.35
C LYS A 26 6.26 -6.75 12.20
N GLY A 27 5.22 -7.42 11.67
CA GLY A 27 3.92 -7.56 12.32
C GLY A 27 3.12 -6.27 12.39
N LEU A 28 3.53 -5.21 11.68
CA LEU A 28 2.86 -3.92 11.66
C LEU A 28 1.70 -3.93 10.66
N LEU A 29 0.73 -4.82 10.86
CA LEU A 29 -0.33 -5.11 9.90
C LEU A 29 -1.23 -3.90 9.64
N ASP A 30 -1.56 -3.11 10.67
CA ASP A 30 -2.35 -1.89 10.50
C ASP A 30 -1.64 -0.85 9.64
N THR A 31 -0.32 -0.71 9.80
CA THR A 31 0.50 0.17 8.96
C THR A 31 0.53 -0.31 7.52
N ALA A 32 0.69 -1.62 7.30
CA ALA A 32 0.65 -2.20 5.97
C ALA A 32 -0.71 -2.00 5.30
N ARG A 33 -1.81 -2.29 6.01
CA ARG A 33 -3.19 -2.12 5.52
C ARG A 33 -3.50 -0.66 5.19
N GLY A 34 -3.09 0.28 6.05
CA GLY A 34 -3.25 1.71 5.81
C GLY A 34 -2.50 2.15 4.54
N ALA A 35 -1.21 1.82 4.44
CA ALA A 35 -0.41 2.17 3.27
C ALA A 35 -0.98 1.60 1.96
N LEU A 36 -1.47 0.36 1.97
CA LEU A 36 -2.09 -0.26 0.80
C LEU A 36 -3.38 0.42 0.38
N ARG A 37 -4.25 0.79 1.34
CA ARG A 37 -5.52 1.48 1.04
C ARG A 37 -5.26 2.84 0.39
N ASP A 38 -4.40 3.67 1.00
CA ASP A 38 -4.00 4.96 0.42
C ASP A 38 -3.35 4.79 -0.97
N GLY A 39 -2.44 3.82 -1.09
CA GLY A 39 -1.77 3.52 -2.35
C GLY A 39 -2.72 3.11 -3.47
N ILE A 40 -3.75 2.30 -3.18
CA ILE A 40 -4.77 1.88 -4.15
C ILE A 40 -5.55 3.09 -4.66
N GLU A 41 -5.97 4.00 -3.77
CA GLU A 41 -6.69 5.21 -4.18
C GLU A 41 -5.82 6.10 -5.06
N GLU A 42 -4.56 6.29 -4.68
CA GLU A 42 -3.62 7.13 -5.41
C GLU A 42 -3.23 6.52 -6.78
N ALA A 43 -3.02 5.21 -6.83
CA ALA A 43 -2.81 4.49 -8.08
C ALA A 43 -4.00 4.62 -9.04
N ARG A 44 -5.23 4.54 -8.52
CA ARG A 44 -6.46 4.75 -9.32
C ARG A 44 -6.55 6.17 -9.85
N ARG A 45 -6.26 7.19 -9.02
CA ARG A 45 -6.24 8.60 -9.43
C ARG A 45 -5.25 8.86 -10.56
N GLN A 46 -4.08 8.21 -10.51
CA GLN A 46 -3.04 8.35 -11.53
C GLN A 46 -3.22 7.40 -12.73
N GLY A 47 -4.29 6.61 -12.79
CA GLY A 47 -4.54 5.65 -13.86
C GLY A 47 -3.61 4.42 -13.85
N ASN A 48 -2.86 4.20 -12.77
CA ASN A 48 -1.95 3.07 -12.60
C ASN A 48 -2.70 1.83 -12.09
N THR A 49 -3.52 1.24 -12.96
CA THR A 49 -4.37 0.09 -12.64
C THR A 49 -3.56 -1.15 -12.25
N HIS A 50 -2.36 -1.33 -12.80
CA HIS A 50 -1.46 -2.41 -12.44
C HIS A 50 -1.04 -2.33 -10.97
N ALA A 51 -0.51 -1.19 -10.53
CA ALA A 51 -0.10 -0.99 -9.14
C ALA A 51 -1.31 -1.11 -8.18
N ALA A 52 -2.47 -0.60 -8.55
CA ALA A 52 -3.69 -0.76 -7.77
C ALA A 52 -4.07 -2.24 -7.58
N GLY A 53 -3.90 -3.07 -8.63
CA GLY A 53 -4.14 -4.51 -8.58
C GLY A 53 -3.18 -5.24 -7.65
N GLU A 54 -1.88 -4.95 -7.75
CA GLU A 54 -0.86 -5.57 -6.88
C GLU A 54 -1.08 -5.22 -5.40
N MET A 55 -1.39 -3.95 -5.12
CA MET A 55 -1.69 -3.50 -3.76
C MET A 55 -2.97 -4.13 -3.21
N ALA A 56 -4.02 -4.25 -4.03
CA ALA A 56 -5.25 -4.91 -3.64
C ALA A 56 -5.04 -6.40 -3.36
N GLY A 57 -4.21 -7.08 -4.15
CA GLY A 57 -3.84 -8.48 -3.93
C GLY A 57 -3.17 -8.68 -2.58
N LEU A 58 -2.14 -7.87 -2.26
CA LEU A 58 -1.49 -7.95 -0.95
C LEU A 58 -2.46 -7.61 0.19
N LEU A 59 -3.30 -6.59 0.04
CA LEU A 59 -4.28 -6.21 1.06
C LEU A 59 -5.27 -7.35 1.37
N ALA A 60 -5.73 -8.06 0.34
CA ALA A 60 -6.60 -9.23 0.51
C ALA A 60 -5.91 -10.31 1.35
N THR A 61 -4.66 -10.65 1.03
CA THR A 61 -3.90 -11.65 1.84
C THR A 61 -3.79 -11.21 3.30
N LEU A 62 -3.59 -9.92 3.58
CA LEU A 62 -3.49 -9.41 4.95
C LEU A 62 -4.84 -9.38 5.69
N GLY A 63 -5.97 -9.36 4.98
CA GLY A 63 -7.31 -9.53 5.56
C GLY A 63 -7.51 -10.96 6.05
N GLU A 64 -7.13 -11.95 5.24
CA GLU A 64 -7.21 -13.37 5.59
C GLU A 64 -6.38 -13.72 6.85
N PHE A 65 -5.32 -12.96 7.14
CA PHE A 65 -4.48 -13.14 8.33
C PHE A 65 -4.97 -12.42 9.59
N GLY A 66 -6.05 -11.63 9.56
CA GLY A 66 -6.46 -10.86 10.74
C GLY A 66 -7.89 -10.35 10.75
N GLU A 67 -8.80 -11.00 10.03
CA GLU A 67 -10.24 -10.92 10.28
C GLU A 67 -10.64 -12.15 11.12
N THR A 68 -10.70 -11.96 12.44
CA THR A 68 -11.37 -12.86 13.40
C THR A 68 -12.50 -12.11 14.07
#